data_AF-A0A5F2HWV6-F1
#
_entry.id   AF-A0A5F2HWV6-F1
#
_cell.length_a   1.000
_cell.length_b   1.000
_cell.length_c   1.000
_cell.angle_alpha   90.00
_cell.angle_beta   90.00
_cell.angle_gamma   90.00
#
_symmetry.space_group_name_H-M   'P 1'
#
loop_
_entity.id
_entity.type
_entity.pdbx_description
1 polymer ?
#
loop_
_entity_poly.entity_id
_entity_poly.type
_entity_poly.pdbx_seq_one_letter_code
_entity_poly.pdbx_strand_id
1 'polypeptide(L)'
;RGQQQASRIGALFAARAAPIERVLSSRYCRCLDTARIAFETEPEPFAPLDLLKTDPAQKAAQLAAVMAEIRDYSGSDNLVLVTHLENILALTGIAPREGEAVVVAPEGDGLKVLG
;
A
#
# COMPACT_ATOMS: atom_id res chain seq x y z
N ARG A 1 12.68 11.43 11.20
CA ARG A 1 12.27 11.73 9.81
C ARG A 1 11.15 10.79 9.35
N GLY A 2 11.32 9.46 9.38
CA GLY A 2 10.26 8.50 9.02
C GLY A 2 8.97 8.60 9.84
N GLN A 3 9.04 8.70 11.18
CA GLN A 3 7.84 8.85 12.03
C GLN A 3 7.05 10.14 11.71
N GLN A 4 7.74 11.27 11.48
CA GLN A 4 7.08 12.52 11.10
C GLN A 4 6.40 12.41 9.72
N GLN A 5 7.00 11.68 8.78
CA GLN A 5 6.38 11.39 7.48
C GLN A 5 5.14 10.49 7.65
N ALA A 6 5.22 9.45 8.48
CA ALA A 6 4.07 8.59 8.78
C ALA A 6 2.91 9.38 9.39
N SER A 7 3.16 10.23 10.39
CA SER A 7 2.13 11.10 10.97
C SER A 7 1.53 12.07 9.94
N ARG A 8 2.35 12.59 9.01
CA ARG A 8 1.87 13.45 7.93
C ARG A 8 0.96 12.71 6.96
N ILE A 9 1.28 11.46 6.62
CA ILE A 9 0.41 10.60 5.80
C ILE A 9 -0.92 10.40 6.51
N GLY A 10 -0.90 10.04 7.81
CA GLY A 10 -2.12 9.88 8.60
C GLY A 10 -3.01 11.12 8.61
N ALA A 11 -2.41 12.29 8.82
CA ALA A 11 -3.13 13.57 8.78
C ALA A 11 -3.80 13.84 7.42
N LEU A 12 -3.19 13.42 6.30
CA LEU A 12 -3.78 13.57 4.96
C LEU A 12 -4.99 12.67 4.76
N PHE A 13 -4.95 11.42 5.26
CA PHE A 13 -6.09 10.51 5.20
C PHE A 13 -7.24 11.00 6.09
N ALA A 14 -6.93 11.41 7.32
CA ALA A 14 -7.90 11.97 8.27
C ALA A 14 -8.58 13.23 7.69
N ALA A 15 -7.81 14.13 7.06
CA ALA A 15 -8.34 15.34 6.44
C ALA A 15 -9.28 15.08 5.25
N ARG A 16 -9.15 13.92 4.59
CA ARG A 16 -10.02 13.51 3.49
C ARG A 16 -11.27 12.76 3.94
N ALA A 17 -11.46 12.57 5.26
CA ALA A 17 -12.52 11.74 5.84
C ALA A 17 -12.64 10.39 5.12
N ALA A 18 -11.49 9.83 4.74
CA ALA A 18 -11.39 8.58 4.01
C ALA A 18 -11.40 7.44 5.05
N PRO A 19 -12.54 6.76 5.27
CA PRO A 19 -12.58 5.65 6.21
C PRO A 19 -11.65 4.54 5.71
N ILE A 20 -10.99 3.86 6.65
CA ILE A 20 -10.04 2.79 6.37
C ILE A 20 -10.59 1.54 7.05
N GLU A 21 -10.82 0.49 6.25
CA GLU A 21 -11.31 -0.78 6.77
C GLU A 21 -10.16 -1.68 7.17
N ARG A 22 -9.14 -1.74 6.29
CA ARG A 22 -8.05 -2.70 6.42
C ARG A 22 -6.72 -2.07 6.03
N VAL A 23 -5.68 -2.39 6.81
CA VAL A 23 -4.31 -1.95 6.55
C VAL A 23 -3.43 -3.17 6.43
N LEU A 24 -2.97 -3.46 5.22
CA LEU A 24 -1.93 -4.46 4.96
C LEU A 24 -0.56 -3.78 4.93
N SER A 25 0.45 -4.49 5.43
CA SER A 25 1.83 -4.01 5.38
C SER A 25 2.80 -5.10 5.00
N SER A 26 3.88 -4.70 4.32
CA SER A 26 5.13 -5.46 4.30
C SER A 26 5.53 -5.86 5.71
N ARG A 27 6.18 -7.03 5.85
CA ARG A 27 6.61 -7.58 7.13
C ARG A 27 7.84 -6.89 7.72
N TYR A 28 8.43 -5.94 6.99
CA TYR A 28 9.58 -5.16 7.45
C TYR A 28 9.15 -4.14 8.50
N CYS A 29 9.90 -4.05 9.62
CA CYS A 29 9.56 -3.17 10.74
C CYS A 29 9.27 -1.73 10.31
N ARG A 30 10.02 -1.17 9.36
CA ARG A 30 9.78 0.18 8.83
C ARG A 30 8.38 0.39 8.25
N CYS A 31 7.83 -0.62 7.57
CA CYS A 31 6.51 -0.55 6.97
C CYS A 31 5.44 -0.73 8.05
N LEU A 32 5.63 -1.70 8.94
CA LEU A 32 4.73 -1.94 10.06
C LEU A 32 4.63 -0.69 10.97
N ASP A 33 5.76 -0.09 11.32
CA ASP A 33 5.80 1.13 12.15
C ASP A 33 5.15 2.32 11.44
N THR A 34 5.36 2.46 10.12
CA THR A 34 4.70 3.50 9.33
C THR A 34 3.19 3.32 9.34
N ALA A 35 2.72 2.09 9.13
CA ALA A 35 1.29 1.78 9.12
C ALA A 35 0.64 2.04 10.49
N ARG A 36 1.28 1.61 11.59
CA ARG A 36 0.82 1.88 12.96
C ARG A 36 0.71 3.37 13.25
N ILE A 37 1.72 4.14 12.87
CA ILE A 37 1.76 5.59 13.16
C ILE A 37 0.79 6.36 12.26
N ALA A 38 0.69 6.01 10.98
CA ALA A 38 -0.13 6.74 10.02
C ALA A 38 -1.62 6.45 10.18
N PHE A 39 -1.99 5.23 10.53
CA PHE A 39 -3.39 4.79 10.52
C PHE A 39 -3.93 4.44 11.92
N GLU A 40 -3.10 4.60 12.95
CA GLU A 40 -3.46 4.39 14.36
C GLU A 40 -4.13 3.02 14.62
N THR A 41 -3.72 2.01 13.84
CA THR A 41 -4.23 0.63 13.89
C THR A 41 -3.08 -0.37 13.74
N GLU A 42 -3.29 -1.61 14.19
CA GLU A 42 -2.31 -2.67 14.00
C GLU A 42 -2.43 -3.20 12.56
N PRO A 43 -1.38 -3.09 11.72
CA PRO A 43 -1.43 -3.56 10.35
C PRO A 43 -1.36 -5.09 10.27
N GLU A 44 -2.06 -5.65 9.29
CA GLU A 44 -1.95 -7.06 8.94
C GLU A 44 -0.69 -7.31 8.09
N PRO A 45 0.26 -8.14 8.55
CA PRO A 45 1.45 -8.44 7.77
C PRO A 45 1.10 -9.28 6.53
N PHE A 46 1.45 -8.78 5.35
CA PHE A 46 1.14 -9.40 4.06
C PHE A 46 2.43 -9.59 3.25
N ALA A 47 2.90 -10.85 3.16
CA ALA A 47 4.18 -11.20 2.57
C ALA A 47 4.39 -10.72 1.11
N PRO A 48 3.37 -10.69 0.24
CA PRO A 48 3.51 -10.13 -1.11
C PRO A 48 3.91 -8.66 -1.15
N LEU A 49 3.68 -7.88 -0.08
CA LEU A 49 4.12 -6.48 0.00
C LEU A 49 5.60 -6.32 0.39
N ASP A 50 6.32 -7.38 0.73
CA ASP A 50 7.76 -7.33 1.01
C ASP A 50 8.56 -6.84 -0.20
N LEU A 51 9.89 -6.69 -0.04
CA LEU A 51 10.78 -6.29 -1.13
C LEU A 51 10.52 -7.10 -2.40
N LEU A 52 10.40 -6.37 -3.51
CA LEU A 52 10.11 -6.95 -4.83
C LEU A 52 11.18 -7.99 -5.21
N LYS A 53 10.75 -9.17 -5.65
CA LYS A 53 11.67 -10.23 -6.07
C LYS A 53 12.43 -9.83 -7.34
N THR A 54 13.67 -10.29 -7.44
CA THR A 54 14.54 -10.09 -8.61
C THR A 54 14.30 -11.14 -9.70
N ASP A 55 13.95 -12.37 -9.29
CA ASP A 55 13.56 -13.43 -10.22
C ASP A 55 12.23 -13.08 -10.92
N PRO A 56 12.16 -13.12 -12.27
CA PRO A 56 10.96 -12.72 -13.01
C PRO A 56 9.70 -13.50 -12.65
N ALA A 57 9.80 -14.82 -12.45
CA ALA A 57 8.65 -15.67 -12.16
C ALA A 57 8.11 -15.38 -10.75
N GLN A 58 8.99 -15.29 -9.77
CA GLN A 58 8.61 -14.93 -8.40
C GLN A 58 8.08 -13.50 -8.31
N LYS A 59 8.66 -12.56 -9.06
CA LYS A 59 8.15 -11.18 -9.17
C LYS A 59 6.73 -11.15 -9.73
N ALA A 60 6.46 -11.87 -10.81
CA ALA A 60 5.13 -11.95 -11.40
C ALA A 60 4.11 -12.55 -10.42
N ALA A 61 4.47 -13.64 -9.74
CA ALA A 61 3.62 -14.26 -8.72
C ALA A 61 3.35 -13.32 -7.53
N GLN A 62 4.37 -12.57 -7.08
CA GLN A 62 4.23 -11.58 -6.01
C GLN A 62 3.24 -10.48 -6.38
N LEU A 63 3.39 -9.87 -7.56
CA LEU A 63 2.48 -8.81 -8.03
C LEU A 63 1.06 -9.35 -8.27
N ALA A 64 0.93 -10.56 -8.79
CA ALA A 64 -0.37 -11.21 -8.97
C ALA A 64 -1.09 -11.44 -7.63
N ALA A 65 -0.38 -11.83 -6.58
CA ALA A 65 -0.96 -11.98 -5.25
C ALA A 65 -1.44 -10.65 -4.65
N VAL A 66 -0.70 -9.55 -4.88
CA VAL A 66 -1.15 -8.21 -4.47
C VAL A 66 -2.39 -7.78 -5.26
N MET A 67 -2.41 -8.01 -6.58
CA MET A 67 -3.57 -7.69 -7.42
C MET A 67 -4.80 -8.51 -7.07
N ALA A 68 -4.63 -9.80 -6.73
CA ALA A 68 -5.73 -10.64 -6.26
C ALA A 68 -6.34 -10.06 -4.98
N GLU A 69 -5.52 -9.71 -4.00
CA GLU A 69 -5.99 -9.10 -2.75
C GLU A 69 -6.75 -7.77 -2.98
N ILE A 70 -6.25 -6.93 -3.89
CA ILE A 70 -6.93 -5.68 -4.25
C ILE A 70 -8.29 -5.93 -4.91
N ARG A 71 -8.40 -6.96 -5.75
CA ARG A 71 -9.64 -7.30 -6.48
C ARG A 71 -10.66 -8.00 -5.59
N ASP A 72 -10.20 -8.84 -4.67
CA ASP A 72 -11.04 -9.60 -3.75
C ASP A 72 -11.57 -8.71 -2.61
N TYR A 73 -10.94 -7.56 -2.39
CA TYR A 73 -11.42 -6.55 -1.46
C TYR A 73 -12.77 -5.98 -1.90
N SER A 74 -13.79 -6.26 -1.10
CA SER A 74 -15.19 -5.87 -1.32
C SER A 74 -15.74 -4.98 -0.19
N GLY A 75 -14.84 -4.45 0.64
CA GLY A 75 -15.17 -3.51 1.71
C GLY A 75 -15.77 -2.21 1.17
N SER A 76 -16.54 -1.52 2.01
CA SER A 76 -17.15 -0.24 1.66
C SER A 76 -16.19 0.94 1.80
N ASP A 77 -15.12 0.74 2.56
CA ASP A 77 -14.12 1.77 2.88
C ASP A 77 -12.76 1.47 2.21
N ASN A 78 -11.69 2.17 2.55
CA ASN A 78 -10.39 2.00 1.87
C ASN A 78 -9.58 0.81 2.39
N LEU A 79 -9.01 0.04 1.46
CA LEU A 79 -7.89 -0.87 1.70
C LEU A 79 -6.58 -0.10 1.55
N VAL A 80 -5.77 -0.09 2.60
CA VAL A 80 -4.45 0.54 2.61
C VAL A 80 -3.36 -0.51 2.49
N LEU A 81 -2.40 -0.29 1.59
CA LEU A 81 -1.24 -1.15 1.37
C LEU A 81 0.05 -0.38 1.66
N VAL A 82 0.80 -0.77 2.69
CA VAL A 82 2.08 -0.14 3.05
C VAL A 82 3.24 -1.01 2.58
N THR A 83 3.99 -0.53 1.57
CA THR A 83 5.01 -1.31 0.85
C THR A 83 6.23 -0.46 0.46
N HIS A 84 7.06 -0.97 -0.46
CA HIS A 84 8.30 -0.35 -0.95
C HIS A 84 8.09 0.26 -2.34
N LEU A 85 8.95 1.21 -2.71
CA LEU A 85 8.85 1.98 -3.95
C LEU A 85 8.75 1.08 -5.20
N GLU A 86 9.51 -0.01 -5.24
CA GLU A 86 9.55 -0.92 -6.37
C GLU A 86 8.22 -1.64 -6.60
N ASN A 87 7.49 -1.95 -5.53
CA ASN A 87 6.15 -2.53 -5.64
C ASN A 87 5.15 -1.49 -6.18
N ILE A 88 5.20 -0.25 -5.65
CA ILE A 88 4.32 0.84 -6.11
C ILE A 88 4.55 1.10 -7.60
N LEU A 89 5.81 1.23 -8.01
CA LEU A 89 6.18 1.46 -9.40
C LEU A 89 5.76 0.31 -10.30
N ALA A 90 5.95 -0.94 -9.87
CA ALA A 90 5.56 -2.11 -10.66
C ALA A 90 4.04 -2.25 -10.82
N LEU A 91 3.25 -1.84 -9.82
CA LEU A 91 1.79 -1.93 -9.84
C LEU A 91 1.11 -0.76 -10.55
N THR A 92 1.66 0.45 -10.41
CA THR A 92 0.97 1.69 -10.80
C THR A 92 1.69 2.47 -11.90
N GLY A 93 2.97 2.16 -12.17
CA GLY A 93 3.82 2.98 -13.03
C GLY A 93 4.25 4.31 -12.41
N ILE A 94 3.88 4.58 -11.16
CA ILE A 94 4.18 5.84 -10.44
C ILE A 94 5.31 5.62 -9.43
N ALA A 95 6.24 6.56 -9.38
CA ALA A 95 7.26 6.65 -8.34
C ALA A 95 6.94 7.83 -7.40
N PRO A 96 6.17 7.62 -6.32
CA PRO A 96 5.84 8.69 -5.38
C PRO A 96 7.09 9.16 -4.64
N ARG A 97 7.09 10.44 -4.24
CA ARG A 97 8.13 10.98 -3.35
C ARG A 97 7.90 10.50 -1.92
N GLU A 98 8.91 10.65 -1.07
CA GLU A 98 8.76 10.35 0.35
C GLU A 98 7.61 11.14 0.98
N GLY A 99 6.71 10.44 1.67
CA GLY A 99 5.54 11.06 2.31
C GLY A 99 4.34 11.29 1.38
N GLU A 100 4.42 10.86 0.12
CA GLU A 100 3.28 10.81 -0.79
C GLU A 100 2.64 9.41 -0.77
N ALA A 101 1.35 9.36 -1.05
CA ALA A 101 0.59 8.13 -1.27
C ALA A 101 0.01 8.15 -2.69
N VAL A 102 -0.19 6.98 -3.27
CA VAL A 102 -0.86 6.82 -4.57
C VAL A 102 -2.22 6.18 -4.32
N VAL A 103 -3.29 6.87 -4.69
CA VAL A 103 -4.66 6.37 -4.63
C VAL A 103 -4.98 5.72 -5.97
N VAL A 104 -5.48 4.49 -5.92
CA VAL A 104 -5.81 3.70 -7.10
C VAL A 104 -7.21 3.09 -6.96
N ALA A 105 -7.83 2.80 -8.11
CA ALA A 105 -9.02 1.95 -8.20
C ALA A 105 -8.74 0.76 -9.13
N PRO A 106 -9.30 -0.42 -8.85
CA PRO A 106 -9.29 -1.54 -9.80
C PRO A 106 -9.98 -1.13 -11.12
N GLU A 107 -9.33 -1.36 -12.26
CA GLU A 107 -9.90 -1.13 -13.59
C GLU A 107 -9.51 -2.27 -14.54
N GLY A 108 -10.48 -3.12 -14.90
CA GLY A 108 -10.23 -4.31 -15.69
C GLY A 108 -9.17 -5.20 -15.04
N ASP A 109 -8.07 -5.46 -15.77
CA ASP A 109 -6.96 -6.24 -15.25
C ASP A 109 -5.88 -5.45 -14.47
N GLY A 110 -6.02 -4.13 -14.39
CA GLY A 110 -5.01 -3.26 -13.81
C GLY A 110 -5.53 -2.35 -12.70
N LEU A 111 -4.72 -1.33 -12.42
CA LEU A 111 -5.04 -0.26 -11.49
C LEU A 111 -5.09 1.06 -12.24
N LYS A 112 -6.13 1.84 -11.98
CA LYS A 112 -6.25 3.22 -12.42
C LYS A 112 -5.81 4.15 -11.31
N VAL A 113 -4.85 5.03 -11.59
CA VAL A 113 -4.41 6.05 -10.63
C VAL A 113 -5.45 7.17 -10.56
N LEU A 114 -5.87 7.50 -9.35
CA LEU A 114 -6.85 8.55 -9.04
C LEU A 114 -6.17 9.84 -8.52
N GLY A 115 -4.99 9.73 -7.91
CA GLY A 115 -4.16 10.85 -7.46
C GLY A 115 -3.35 10.57 -6.21
#